data_AF-A0A7J8T3H5-F1
#
_entry.id   AF-A0A7J8T3H5-F1
#
_cell.length_a   1.000
_cell.length_b   1.000
_cell.length_c   1.000
_cell.angle_alpha   90.00
_cell.angle_beta   90.00
_cell.angle_gamma   90.00
#
_symmetry.space_group_name_H-M   'P 1'
#
loop_
_entity.id
_entity.type
_entity.pdbx_description
1 polymer ?
#
loop_
_entity_poly.entity_id
_entity_poly.type
_entity_poly.pdbx_seq_one_letter_code
_entity_poly.pdbx_strand_id
1 'polypeptide(L)'
;MAKKAESVGVLDRISSISDPILCRILSFLPIKDAVRTSILSPRWRYLFASSMSILDFEECLQGVSKEKFNNFNHFVDRLLYIFPDQVSLECFRVDDEVCDVDSLRLYGWICATLWRGVKEIEIYFEKSPMLPTQLFTSHSLVTLKLRFWGEINVPTKVCLPNLRTLHLKVFTPSNDSVFRLVSGCHALEDLLMVPGGSCLGKTVVNIHSPSLKRLVLDFHVLLTKFPNDIDYVVKINAPSLECFECNDSVGDFYTLSSMKLLEEADILISRYQEDERNATRLLQAICNVRSLFLTIIEAETVFRSRLDPVIFPSLVFLDFCNEGDDWQGTWLVEFLHCLPHLKKLVLTFATPKRGLKSLPKTVPSCLLFELEEIEILRFEEDEHMFELVGFFLSHALVLKNLVINFAGKVGEEYQWRLSVKEKLMRLSMGSKTCEIVFCY
;
A
#
# COMPACT_ATOMS: atom_id res chain seq x y z
N MET A 1 -17.00 -63.81 -43.37
CA MET A 1 -17.07 -62.35 -43.64
C MET A 1 -17.59 -61.65 -42.40
N ALA A 2 -16.70 -60.98 -41.65
CA ALA A 2 -17.08 -60.02 -40.63
C ALA A 2 -16.32 -58.73 -40.96
N LYS A 3 -17.06 -57.70 -41.36
CA LYS A 3 -16.52 -56.39 -41.73
C LYS A 3 -15.89 -55.76 -40.49
N LYS A 4 -14.58 -55.52 -40.54
CA LYS A 4 -13.88 -54.65 -39.61
C LYS A 4 -14.39 -53.24 -39.88
N ALA A 5 -15.10 -52.65 -38.93
CA ALA A 5 -15.52 -51.25 -39.01
C ALA A 5 -14.25 -50.38 -38.89
N GLU A 6 -13.90 -49.68 -39.97
CA GLU A 6 -12.97 -48.57 -39.91
C GLU A 6 -13.62 -47.44 -39.11
N SER A 7 -13.16 -47.24 -37.88
CA SER A 7 -13.40 -45.98 -37.20
C SER A 7 -12.63 -44.90 -37.96
N VAL A 8 -13.35 -44.01 -38.66
CA VAL A 8 -12.78 -42.77 -39.19
C VAL A 8 -12.25 -42.00 -37.99
N GLY A 9 -10.93 -42.07 -37.78
CA GLY A 9 -10.27 -41.43 -36.66
C GLY A 9 -10.52 -39.94 -36.73
N VAL A 10 -11.05 -39.36 -35.65
CA VAL A 10 -11.05 -37.91 -35.47
C VAL A 10 -9.61 -37.44 -35.61
N LEU A 11 -9.31 -36.67 -36.65
CA LEU A 11 -7.98 -36.12 -36.91
C LEU A 11 -7.53 -35.34 -35.67
N ASP A 12 -6.48 -35.83 -34.99
CA ASP A 12 -5.88 -35.13 -33.86
C ASP A 12 -5.09 -33.92 -34.38
N ARG A 13 -5.80 -32.80 -34.49
CA ARG A 13 -5.24 -31.53 -34.94
C ARG A 13 -4.26 -30.94 -33.94
N ILE A 14 -4.38 -31.27 -32.65
CA ILE A 14 -3.49 -30.74 -31.60
C ILE A 14 -2.10 -31.38 -31.74
N SER A 15 -2.04 -32.68 -31.98
CA SER A 15 -0.77 -33.37 -32.24
C SER A 15 -0.06 -32.89 -33.51
N SER A 16 -0.77 -32.27 -34.46
CA SER A 16 -0.18 -31.70 -35.68
C SER A 16 0.46 -30.32 -35.52
N ILE A 17 0.21 -29.63 -34.39
CA ILE A 17 0.79 -28.31 -34.10
C ILE A 17 2.29 -28.47 -33.81
N SER A 18 3.14 -27.51 -34.20
CA SER A 18 4.58 -27.55 -33.93
C SER A 18 4.92 -27.11 -32.49
N ASP A 19 6.03 -27.61 -31.94
CA ASP A 19 6.45 -27.26 -30.57
C ASP A 19 6.57 -25.75 -30.31
N PRO A 20 7.10 -24.92 -31.23
CA PRO A 20 7.16 -23.46 -31.02
C PRO A 20 5.78 -22.82 -30.81
N ILE A 21 4.75 -23.30 -31.51
CA ILE A 21 3.38 -22.78 -31.36
C ILE A 21 2.79 -23.27 -30.04
N LEU A 22 3.04 -24.53 -29.66
CA LEU A 22 2.61 -25.06 -28.37
C LEU A 22 3.25 -24.30 -27.21
N CYS A 23 4.57 -24.06 -27.27
CA CYS A 23 5.29 -23.21 -26.33
C CYS A 23 4.67 -21.81 -26.23
N ARG A 24 4.34 -21.20 -27.37
CA ARG A 24 3.67 -19.89 -27.38
C ARG A 24 2.30 -19.94 -26.71
N ILE A 25 1.48 -20.96 -26.97
CA ILE A 25 0.19 -21.14 -26.30
C ILE A 25 0.39 -21.30 -24.79
N LEU A 26 1.32 -22.15 -24.37
CA LEU A 26 1.62 -22.42 -22.95
C LEU A 26 2.13 -21.18 -22.23
N SER A 27 2.87 -20.29 -22.89
CA SER A 27 3.35 -19.03 -22.29
C SER A 27 2.25 -18.05 -21.87
N PHE A 28 1.02 -18.24 -22.35
CA PHE A 28 -0.14 -17.44 -21.94
C PHE A 28 -0.93 -18.07 -20.77
N LEU A 29 -0.55 -19.27 -20.34
CA LEU A 29 -1.24 -19.98 -19.26
C LEU A 29 -0.50 -19.77 -17.93
N PRO A 30 -1.23 -19.69 -16.79
CA PRO A 30 -0.62 -19.84 -15.48
C PRO A 30 0.16 -21.15 -15.39
N ILE A 31 1.25 -21.17 -14.60
CA ILE A 31 2.15 -22.34 -14.53
C ILE A 31 1.42 -23.63 -14.14
N LYS A 32 0.42 -23.53 -13.27
CA LYS A 32 -0.42 -24.66 -12.84
C LYS A 32 -1.15 -25.30 -14.02
N ASP A 33 -1.72 -24.48 -14.91
CA ASP A 33 -2.45 -24.95 -16.08
C ASP A 33 -1.51 -25.40 -17.20
N ALA A 34 -0.40 -24.71 -17.40
CA ALA A 34 0.65 -25.15 -18.31
C ALA A 34 1.19 -26.54 -17.92
N VAL A 35 1.46 -26.77 -16.63
CA VAL A 35 1.90 -28.06 -16.10
C VAL A 35 0.80 -29.13 -16.22
N ARG A 36 -0.49 -28.79 -16.06
CA ARG A 36 -1.60 -29.73 -16.26
C ARG A 36 -1.61 -30.32 -17.68
N THR A 37 -1.15 -29.58 -18.68
CA THR A 37 -1.05 -30.10 -20.05
C THR A 37 -0.05 -31.26 -20.20
N SER A 38 0.84 -31.47 -19.23
CA SER A 38 1.83 -32.57 -19.22
C SER A 38 1.20 -33.97 -19.28
N ILE A 39 -0.08 -34.10 -18.92
CA ILE A 39 -0.81 -35.38 -18.95
C ILE A 39 -1.37 -35.71 -20.33
N LEU A 40 -1.39 -34.76 -21.27
CA LEU A 40 -2.01 -34.93 -22.59
C LEU A 40 -1.27 -35.98 -23.43
N SER A 41 0.06 -35.95 -23.44
CA SER A 41 0.90 -37.00 -24.04
C SER A 41 2.37 -36.85 -23.61
N PRO A 42 3.24 -37.85 -23.87
CA PRO A 42 4.67 -37.75 -23.55
C PRO A 42 5.36 -36.52 -24.15
N ARG A 43 4.88 -36.03 -25.30
CA ARG A 43 5.38 -34.82 -25.96
C ARG A 43 5.17 -33.57 -25.11
N TRP A 44 4.02 -33.45 -24.43
CA TRP A 44 3.67 -32.27 -23.63
C TRP A 44 4.34 -32.22 -22.27
N ARG A 45 4.94 -33.33 -21.82
CA ARG A 45 5.44 -33.51 -20.46
C ARG A 45 6.42 -32.43 -20.01
N TYR A 46 7.21 -31.87 -20.91
CA TYR A 46 8.21 -30.84 -20.61
C TYR A 46 8.14 -29.61 -21.53
N LEU A 47 7.11 -29.48 -22.37
CA LEU A 47 7.00 -28.33 -23.28
C LEU A 47 6.89 -27.00 -22.53
N PHE A 48 6.12 -26.98 -21.44
CA PHE A 48 5.97 -25.77 -20.63
C PHE A 48 7.31 -25.29 -20.05
N ALA A 49 8.23 -26.20 -19.69
CA ALA A 49 9.51 -25.83 -19.09
C ALA A 49 10.33 -24.92 -20.03
N SER A 50 10.14 -25.09 -21.34
CA SER A 50 10.87 -24.37 -22.39
C SER A 50 10.26 -23.04 -22.78
N SER A 51 9.07 -22.71 -22.29
CA SER A 51 8.31 -21.53 -22.74
C SER A 51 7.91 -20.56 -21.64
N MET A 52 8.05 -20.97 -20.38
CA MET A 52 7.58 -20.18 -19.24
C MET A 52 8.64 -19.16 -18.82
N SER A 53 8.36 -17.88 -19.06
CA SER A 53 9.13 -16.76 -18.51
C SER A 53 8.64 -16.35 -17.12
N ILE A 54 7.46 -16.80 -16.70
CA ILE A 54 6.85 -16.47 -15.41
C ILE A 54 6.71 -17.75 -14.59
N LEU A 55 7.36 -17.77 -13.44
CA LEU A 55 7.27 -18.84 -12.46
C LEU A 55 6.56 -18.32 -11.22
N ASP A 56 5.22 -18.37 -11.23
CA ASP A 56 4.37 -17.91 -10.14
C ASP A 56 3.73 -19.10 -9.41
N PHE A 57 4.16 -19.33 -8.17
CA PHE A 57 3.76 -20.51 -7.41
C PHE A 57 2.78 -20.22 -6.26
N GLU A 58 2.32 -18.99 -6.09
CA GLU A 58 1.47 -18.59 -4.94
C GLU A 58 0.18 -19.42 -4.85
N GLU A 59 -0.49 -19.67 -5.98
CA GLU A 59 -1.74 -20.43 -6.05
C GLU A 59 -1.55 -21.97 -6.20
N CYS A 60 -0.31 -22.45 -6.21
CA CYS A 60 -0.04 -23.85 -6.50
C CYS A 60 -0.34 -24.78 -5.33
N LEU A 61 -0.31 -24.26 -4.09
CA LEU A 61 -0.17 -25.10 -2.89
C LEU A 61 -1.19 -24.85 -1.75
N GLN A 62 -2.23 -24.06 -1.99
CA GLN A 62 -3.31 -23.86 -1.01
C GLN A 62 -4.01 -25.20 -0.65
N GLY A 63 -4.03 -25.55 0.65
CA GLY A 63 -4.75 -26.73 1.18
C GLY A 63 -4.10 -28.09 0.89
N VAL A 64 -2.78 -28.11 0.69
CA VAL A 64 -2.03 -29.29 0.21
C VAL A 64 -1.33 -30.05 1.36
N SER A 65 -1.18 -31.37 1.23
CA SER A 65 -0.53 -32.23 2.24
C SER A 65 1.01 -32.17 2.17
N LYS A 66 1.68 -32.55 3.26
CA LYS A 66 3.15 -32.48 3.36
C LYS A 66 3.93 -33.23 2.27
N GLU A 67 3.44 -34.39 1.85
CA GLU A 67 4.04 -35.18 0.77
C GLU A 67 4.01 -34.44 -0.58
N LYS A 68 2.97 -33.65 -0.82
CA LYS A 68 2.83 -32.87 -2.05
C LYS A 68 3.75 -31.64 -2.05
N PHE A 69 4.16 -31.10 -0.90
CA PHE A 69 5.21 -30.07 -0.81
C PHE A 69 6.57 -30.60 -1.27
N ASN A 70 6.96 -31.81 -0.85
CA ASN A 70 8.21 -32.43 -1.31
C ASN A 70 8.20 -32.64 -2.83
N ASN A 71 7.08 -33.11 -3.38
CA ASN A 71 6.93 -33.27 -4.82
C ASN A 71 7.00 -31.92 -5.56
N PHE A 72 6.40 -30.87 -5.00
CA PHE A 72 6.51 -29.51 -5.52
C PHE A 72 7.96 -29.01 -5.51
N ASN A 73 8.65 -29.15 -4.40
CA ASN A 73 10.04 -28.73 -4.27
C ASN A 73 10.94 -29.44 -5.30
N HIS A 74 10.78 -30.75 -5.47
CA HIS A 74 11.49 -31.49 -6.51
C HIS A 74 11.10 -31.07 -7.93
N PHE A 75 9.85 -30.70 -8.15
CA PHE A 75 9.40 -30.15 -9.43
C PHE A 75 10.09 -28.82 -9.75
N VAL A 76 10.16 -27.89 -8.79
CA VAL A 76 10.83 -26.59 -8.96
C VAL A 76 12.33 -26.77 -9.15
N ASP A 77 12.98 -27.66 -8.37
CA ASP A 77 14.38 -28.03 -8.55
C ASP A 77 14.64 -28.48 -10.00
N ARG A 78 13.79 -29.38 -10.52
CA ARG A 78 13.92 -29.85 -11.91
C ARG A 78 13.74 -28.70 -12.90
N LEU A 79 12.75 -27.84 -12.70
CA LEU A 79 12.46 -26.72 -13.58
C LEU A 79 13.63 -25.73 -13.66
N LEU A 80 14.28 -25.45 -12.52
CA LEU A 80 15.36 -24.48 -12.40
C LEU A 80 16.75 -25.05 -12.77
N TYR A 81 17.03 -26.32 -12.50
CA TYR A 81 18.36 -26.90 -12.71
C TYR A 81 18.49 -27.78 -13.96
N ILE A 82 17.41 -28.43 -14.44
CA ILE A 82 17.49 -29.32 -15.62
C ILE A 82 17.38 -28.53 -16.93
N PHE A 83 16.82 -27.32 -16.88
CA PHE A 83 16.55 -26.51 -18.08
C PHE A 83 17.28 -25.15 -18.10
N PRO A 84 18.61 -25.10 -17.91
CA PRO A 84 19.36 -23.85 -17.71
C PRO A 84 19.45 -22.97 -18.96
N ASP A 85 19.46 -23.55 -20.18
CA ASP A 85 19.67 -22.83 -21.45
C ASP A 85 18.37 -22.25 -22.05
N GLN A 86 17.31 -22.11 -21.26
CA GLN A 86 15.98 -21.75 -21.74
C GLN A 86 15.64 -20.27 -21.44
N VAL A 87 14.54 -19.81 -22.06
CA VAL A 87 14.04 -18.42 -22.12
C VAL A 87 14.40 -17.58 -20.89
N SER A 88 14.89 -16.36 -21.12
CA SER A 88 15.15 -15.38 -20.06
C SER A 88 13.96 -15.31 -19.11
N LEU A 89 14.23 -15.54 -17.83
CA LEU A 89 13.19 -15.52 -16.82
C LEU A 89 12.73 -14.09 -16.61
N GLU A 90 11.44 -13.84 -16.61
CA GLU A 90 10.87 -12.53 -16.35
C GLU A 90 10.50 -12.40 -14.88
N CYS A 91 9.84 -13.40 -14.31
CA CYS A 91 9.29 -13.32 -12.96
C CYS A 91 9.45 -14.63 -12.19
N PHE A 92 9.81 -14.53 -10.91
CA PHE A 92 9.86 -15.64 -9.96
C PHE A 92 9.14 -15.26 -8.67
N ARG A 93 8.05 -15.98 -8.36
CA ARG A 93 7.26 -15.79 -7.14
C ARG A 93 7.10 -17.06 -6.35
N VAL A 94 7.48 -17.03 -5.08
CA VAL A 94 7.37 -18.17 -4.14
C VAL A 94 6.94 -17.66 -2.77
N ASP A 95 6.01 -18.40 -2.15
CA ASP A 95 5.63 -18.21 -0.76
C ASP A 95 6.10 -19.40 0.07
N ASP A 96 7.14 -19.20 0.87
CA ASP A 96 7.72 -20.19 1.77
C ASP A 96 6.78 -20.60 2.92
N GLU A 97 5.96 -19.67 3.43
CA GLU A 97 4.96 -20.00 4.47
C GLU A 97 3.96 -21.03 3.94
N VAL A 98 3.63 -20.94 2.65
CA VAL A 98 2.74 -21.89 1.97
C VAL A 98 3.49 -23.14 1.50
N CYS A 99 4.75 -23.01 1.08
CA CYS A 99 5.48 -24.09 0.41
C CYS A 99 6.34 -24.98 1.32
N ASP A 100 6.59 -24.59 2.59
CA ASP A 100 7.46 -25.29 3.55
C ASP A 100 8.83 -25.61 2.91
N VAL A 101 9.49 -24.59 2.37
CA VAL A 101 10.73 -24.73 1.59
C VAL A 101 11.93 -24.62 2.53
N ASP A 102 12.85 -25.56 2.44
CA ASP A 102 14.13 -25.43 3.14
C ASP A 102 14.90 -24.17 2.66
N SER A 103 15.38 -23.37 3.60
CA SER A 103 16.10 -22.11 3.32
C SER A 103 17.28 -22.26 2.34
N LEU A 104 18.01 -23.38 2.37
CA LEU A 104 19.12 -23.64 1.44
C LEU A 104 18.61 -23.95 0.03
N ARG A 105 17.45 -24.62 -0.07
CA ARG A 105 16.80 -24.87 -1.35
C ARG A 105 16.31 -23.57 -1.97
N LEU A 106 15.65 -22.70 -1.19
CA LEU A 106 15.21 -21.39 -1.65
C LEU A 106 16.40 -20.50 -2.07
N TYR A 107 17.50 -20.53 -1.31
CA TYR A 107 18.76 -19.90 -1.72
C TYR A 107 19.24 -20.37 -3.09
N GLY A 108 19.20 -21.69 -3.33
CA GLY A 108 19.55 -22.29 -4.61
C GLY A 108 18.64 -21.84 -5.74
N TRP A 109 17.32 -21.76 -5.49
CA TRP A 109 16.35 -21.26 -6.46
C TRP A 109 16.62 -19.81 -6.84
N ILE A 110 16.89 -18.94 -5.86
CA ILE A 110 17.24 -17.55 -6.10
C ILE A 110 18.52 -17.47 -6.94
N CYS A 111 19.54 -18.28 -6.64
CA CYS A 111 20.74 -18.34 -7.48
C CYS A 111 20.38 -18.71 -8.92
N ALA A 112 19.63 -19.79 -9.12
CA ALA A 112 19.27 -20.29 -10.45
C ALA A 112 18.46 -19.26 -11.27
N THR A 113 17.55 -18.52 -10.64
CA THR A 113 16.75 -17.49 -11.31
C THR A 113 17.58 -16.27 -11.67
N LEU A 114 18.51 -15.85 -10.80
CA LEU A 114 19.49 -14.79 -11.08
C LEU A 114 20.38 -15.13 -12.27
N TRP A 115 20.87 -16.38 -12.36
CA TRP A 115 21.66 -16.84 -13.51
C TRP A 115 20.88 -16.77 -14.84
N ARG A 116 19.55 -16.86 -14.80
CA ARG A 116 18.67 -16.72 -15.97
C ARG A 116 18.28 -15.27 -16.29
N GLY A 117 18.85 -14.29 -15.57
CA GLY A 117 18.60 -12.88 -15.79
C GLY A 117 17.19 -12.45 -15.41
N VAL A 118 16.65 -12.99 -14.31
CA VAL A 118 15.31 -12.64 -13.80
C VAL A 118 15.14 -11.13 -13.61
N LYS A 119 13.96 -10.61 -13.97
CA LYS A 119 13.60 -9.19 -13.82
C LYS A 119 12.81 -8.92 -12.55
N GLU A 120 11.96 -9.84 -12.14
CA GLU A 120 11.12 -9.71 -10.95
C GLU A 120 11.30 -10.89 -10.00
N ILE A 121 11.58 -10.59 -8.74
CA ILE A 121 11.59 -11.58 -7.65
C ILE A 121 10.62 -11.12 -6.58
N GLU A 122 9.69 -12.01 -6.21
CA GLU A 122 8.75 -11.82 -5.10
C GLU A 122 8.80 -13.05 -4.20
N ILE A 123 9.30 -12.89 -2.97
CA ILE A 123 9.48 -14.01 -2.05
C ILE A 123 8.94 -13.66 -0.67
N TYR A 124 8.07 -14.54 -0.18
CA TYR A 124 7.60 -14.55 1.21
C TYR A 124 8.39 -15.62 1.95
N PHE A 125 9.10 -15.27 3.03
CA PHE A 125 9.86 -16.19 3.85
C PHE A 125 9.15 -16.40 5.19
N GLU A 126 9.07 -17.66 5.64
CA GLU A 126 8.57 -17.97 6.99
C GLU A 126 9.54 -17.43 8.07
N LYS A 127 10.85 -17.44 7.75
CA LYS A 127 11.96 -17.13 8.68
C LYS A 127 12.94 -16.11 8.08
N SER A 128 14.01 -15.82 8.80
CA SER A 128 15.05 -14.91 8.33
C SER A 128 15.68 -15.41 7.02
N PRO A 129 15.83 -14.54 6.02
CA PRO A 129 16.16 -14.98 4.67
C PRO A 129 17.67 -15.22 4.53
N MET A 130 18.03 -16.36 3.94
CA MET A 130 19.38 -16.57 3.40
C MET A 130 19.40 -16.09 1.95
N LEU A 131 19.93 -14.88 1.71
CA LEU A 131 19.97 -14.27 0.38
C LEU A 131 21.37 -14.38 -0.23
N PRO A 132 21.50 -14.78 -1.52
CA PRO A 132 22.77 -14.76 -2.22
C PRO A 132 23.26 -13.33 -2.45
N THR A 133 24.57 -13.11 -2.37
CA THR A 133 25.17 -11.78 -2.62
C THR A 133 24.94 -11.30 -4.05
N GLN A 134 24.78 -12.25 -4.98
CA GLN A 134 24.42 -12.03 -6.38
C GLN A 134 23.08 -11.30 -6.53
N LEU A 135 22.14 -11.50 -5.59
CA LEU A 135 20.85 -10.80 -5.58
C LEU A 135 21.06 -9.28 -5.55
N PHE A 136 22.02 -8.82 -4.76
CA PHE A 136 22.32 -7.40 -4.52
C PHE A 136 23.25 -6.76 -5.57
N THR A 137 23.68 -7.53 -6.57
CA THR A 137 24.57 -7.07 -7.65
C THR A 137 24.00 -7.38 -9.04
N SER A 138 22.74 -7.81 -9.10
CA SER A 138 22.08 -8.18 -10.34
C SER A 138 21.77 -6.96 -11.20
N HIS A 139 22.11 -7.07 -12.48
CA HIS A 139 21.85 -6.02 -13.47
C HIS A 139 20.52 -6.25 -14.20
N SER A 140 19.91 -7.43 -14.10
CA SER A 140 18.64 -7.73 -14.76
C SER A 140 17.42 -7.35 -13.92
N LEU A 141 17.59 -7.27 -12.59
CA LEU A 141 16.49 -7.02 -11.67
C LEU A 141 15.91 -5.63 -11.83
N VAL A 142 14.59 -5.59 -11.96
CA VAL A 142 13.74 -4.40 -12.02
C VAL A 142 12.84 -4.31 -10.79
N THR A 143 12.34 -5.45 -10.29
CA THR A 143 11.43 -5.53 -9.15
C THR A 143 11.94 -6.53 -8.12
N LEU A 144 12.06 -6.11 -6.88
CA LEU A 144 12.43 -6.95 -5.75
C LEU A 144 11.43 -6.74 -4.61
N LYS A 145 10.65 -7.77 -4.29
CA LYS A 145 9.71 -7.77 -3.19
C LYS A 145 10.03 -8.90 -2.23
N LEU A 146 10.31 -8.56 -0.98
CA LEU A 146 10.68 -9.52 0.05
C LEU A 146 9.79 -9.30 1.28
N ARG A 147 9.19 -10.37 1.79
CA ARG A 147 8.55 -10.38 3.12
C ARG A 147 9.24 -11.42 3.98
N PHE A 148 9.68 -11.06 5.18
CA PHE A 148 10.35 -11.99 6.08
C PHE A 148 10.36 -11.44 7.50
N TRP A 149 10.43 -12.32 8.50
CA TRP A 149 10.69 -11.94 9.88
C TRP A 149 12.20 -11.93 10.17
N GLY A 150 12.70 -10.89 10.83
CA GLY A 150 14.11 -10.79 11.23
C GLY A 150 14.93 -9.84 10.35
N GLU A 151 16.25 -9.91 10.48
CA GLU A 151 17.18 -8.99 9.83
C GLU A 151 17.56 -9.43 8.40
N ILE A 152 17.90 -8.47 7.55
CA ILE A 152 18.46 -8.72 6.22
C ILE A 152 19.97 -8.50 6.20
N ASN A 153 20.70 -9.55 5.81
CA ASN A 153 22.14 -9.50 5.63
C ASN A 153 22.50 -8.90 4.26
N VAL A 154 22.55 -7.56 4.19
CA VAL A 154 22.93 -6.83 2.98
C VAL A 154 24.45 -6.70 2.90
N PRO A 155 25.10 -7.13 1.79
CA PRO A 155 26.55 -7.02 1.62
C PRO A 155 27.01 -5.55 1.61
N THR A 156 28.33 -5.34 1.75
CA THR A 156 28.92 -4.00 1.75
C THR A 156 28.86 -3.32 0.38
N LYS A 157 28.86 -4.11 -0.71
CA LYS A 157 28.72 -3.64 -2.08
C LYS A 157 27.34 -4.03 -2.60
N VAL A 158 26.51 -3.02 -2.85
CA VAL A 158 25.20 -3.18 -3.49
C VAL A 158 25.24 -2.39 -4.80
N CYS A 159 24.81 -3.01 -5.89
CA CYS A 159 24.70 -2.36 -7.19
C CYS A 159 23.51 -2.97 -7.95
N LEU A 160 22.39 -2.25 -7.94
CA LEU A 160 21.13 -2.67 -8.57
C LEU A 160 20.71 -1.58 -9.55
N PRO A 161 21.40 -1.46 -10.70
CA PRO A 161 21.30 -0.27 -11.56
C PRO A 161 19.93 -0.12 -12.24
N ASN A 162 19.20 -1.22 -12.43
CA ASN A 162 17.92 -1.25 -13.13
C ASN A 162 16.71 -1.44 -12.19
N LEU A 163 16.95 -1.52 -10.88
CA LEU A 163 15.88 -1.76 -9.91
C LEU A 163 15.02 -0.50 -9.76
N ARG A 164 13.75 -0.62 -10.11
CA ARG A 164 12.74 0.43 -10.03
C ARG A 164 11.80 0.24 -8.85
N THR A 165 11.56 -0.99 -8.43
CA THR A 165 10.62 -1.30 -7.34
C THR A 165 11.30 -2.14 -6.26
N LEU A 166 11.31 -1.63 -5.03
CA LEU A 166 11.83 -2.33 -3.86
C LEU A 166 10.77 -2.35 -2.76
N HIS A 167 10.22 -3.53 -2.46
CA HIS A 167 9.27 -3.70 -1.36
C HIS A 167 9.88 -4.61 -0.30
N LEU A 168 9.97 -4.12 0.93
CA LEU A 168 10.46 -4.85 2.10
C LEU A 168 9.36 -4.87 3.16
N LYS A 169 8.82 -6.06 3.44
CA LYS A 169 7.72 -6.24 4.38
C LYS A 169 8.13 -7.10 5.58
N VAL A 170 7.61 -6.75 6.75
CA VAL A 170 7.70 -7.47 8.02
C VAL A 170 9.14 -7.65 8.56
N PHE A 171 10.10 -6.88 8.04
CA PHE A 171 11.52 -7.00 8.40
C PHE A 171 11.84 -6.32 9.74
N THR A 172 12.90 -6.77 10.42
CA THR A 172 13.49 -6.05 11.56
C THR A 172 14.47 -5.01 11.00
N PRO A 173 14.23 -3.71 11.23
CA PRO A 173 15.19 -2.71 10.84
C PRO A 173 16.38 -2.78 11.81
N SER A 174 17.47 -3.38 11.37
CA SER A 174 18.74 -3.38 12.11
C SER A 174 19.85 -2.84 11.21
N ASN A 175 20.74 -2.06 11.80
CA ASN A 175 21.97 -1.58 11.16
C ASN A 175 21.73 -0.78 9.85
N ASP A 176 22.81 -0.29 9.24
CA ASP A 176 22.72 0.46 7.97
C ASP A 176 22.36 -0.41 6.75
N SER A 177 21.92 -1.66 6.94
CA SER A 177 21.74 -2.65 5.86
C SER A 177 20.70 -2.23 4.83
N VAL A 178 19.54 -1.77 5.28
CA VAL A 178 18.49 -1.29 4.38
C VAL A 178 18.92 0.00 3.67
N PHE A 179 19.68 0.87 4.33
CA PHE A 179 20.21 2.09 3.70
C PHE A 179 21.25 1.75 2.63
N ARG A 180 22.14 0.79 2.88
CA ARG A 180 23.07 0.27 1.86
C ARG A 180 22.32 -0.30 0.67
N LEU A 181 21.20 -0.99 0.90
CA LEU A 181 20.36 -1.51 -0.17
C LEU A 181 19.77 -0.37 -1.02
N VAL A 182 19.07 0.58 -0.38
CA VAL A 182 18.42 1.71 -1.07
C VAL A 182 19.45 2.58 -1.81
N SER A 183 20.58 2.90 -1.18
CA SER A 183 21.65 3.72 -1.80
C SER A 183 22.32 3.07 -3.02
N GLY A 184 22.31 1.73 -3.10
CA GLY A 184 22.79 0.99 -4.27
C GLY A 184 21.79 0.89 -5.43
N CYS A 185 20.58 1.44 -5.28
CA CYS A 185 19.50 1.40 -6.28
C CYS A 185 19.30 2.79 -6.92
N HIS A 186 20.06 3.10 -7.96
CA HIS A 186 20.05 4.45 -8.57
C HIS A 186 18.84 4.78 -9.46
N ALA A 187 18.08 3.77 -9.89
CA ALA A 187 16.89 3.91 -10.72
C ALA A 187 15.58 3.66 -9.94
N LEU A 188 15.63 3.66 -8.62
CA LEU A 188 14.50 3.31 -7.75
C LEU A 188 13.38 4.34 -7.88
N GLU A 189 12.19 3.90 -8.28
CA GLU A 189 10.99 4.73 -8.48
C GLU A 189 9.93 4.47 -7.40
N ASP A 190 9.81 3.24 -6.88
CA ASP A 190 8.81 2.83 -5.87
C ASP A 190 9.48 2.07 -4.71
N LEU A 191 9.34 2.60 -3.50
CA LEU A 191 9.87 2.03 -2.26
C LEU A 191 8.75 1.81 -1.25
N LEU A 192 8.55 0.57 -0.83
CA LEU A 192 7.64 0.18 0.25
C LEU A 192 8.44 -0.44 1.40
N MET A 193 8.29 0.11 2.59
CA MET A 193 8.91 -0.41 3.80
C MET A 193 7.84 -0.62 4.87
N VAL A 194 7.60 -1.88 5.23
CA VAL A 194 6.74 -2.27 6.35
C VAL A 194 7.62 -2.95 7.38
N PRO A 195 8.20 -2.26 8.36
CA PRO A 195 9.00 -2.94 9.37
C PRO A 195 8.08 -3.69 10.35
N GLY A 196 8.59 -4.75 10.98
CA GLY A 196 7.76 -5.64 11.82
C GLY A 196 8.46 -6.28 13.02
N GLY A 197 9.77 -6.13 13.22
CA GLY A 197 10.48 -6.71 14.38
C GLY A 197 10.99 -5.68 15.41
N SER A 198 11.15 -6.11 16.67
CA SER A 198 11.66 -5.27 17.76
C SER A 198 12.98 -4.56 17.40
N CYS A 199 13.01 -3.24 17.51
CA CYS A 199 14.23 -2.44 17.34
C CYS A 199 14.98 -2.42 18.68
N LEU A 200 16.08 -3.17 18.80
CA LEU A 200 16.96 -3.03 19.97
C LEU A 200 17.80 -1.74 19.81
N GLY A 201 17.24 -0.61 20.24
CA GLY A 201 17.89 0.70 20.23
C GLY A 201 17.49 1.62 19.07
N LYS A 202 18.07 2.82 19.08
CA LYS A 202 17.70 3.91 18.16
C LYS A 202 17.96 3.58 16.70
N THR A 203 16.91 3.39 15.92
CA THR A 203 16.99 3.04 14.50
C THR A 203 16.83 4.28 13.62
N VAL A 204 17.80 4.62 12.78
CA VAL A 204 17.69 5.79 11.90
C VAL A 204 17.31 5.35 10.49
N VAL A 205 16.05 5.50 10.09
CA VAL A 205 15.58 5.25 8.72
C VAL A 205 16.01 6.39 7.80
N ASN A 206 17.13 6.24 7.09
CA ASN A 206 17.66 7.25 6.17
C ASN A 206 17.45 6.89 4.69
N ILE A 207 16.52 7.57 4.04
CA ILE A 207 16.16 7.34 2.64
C ILE A 207 16.73 8.50 1.81
N HIS A 208 17.70 8.18 0.95
CA HIS A 208 18.26 9.13 0.00
C HIS A 208 18.17 8.54 -1.41
N SER A 209 17.21 9.04 -2.20
CA SER A 209 17.02 8.59 -3.58
C SER A 209 16.49 9.71 -4.47
N PRO A 210 17.27 10.18 -5.45
CA PRO A 210 16.85 11.26 -6.35
C PRO A 210 15.84 10.80 -7.42
N SER A 211 15.69 9.50 -7.67
CA SER A 211 14.77 8.94 -8.68
C SER A 211 13.43 8.51 -8.10
N LEU A 212 13.28 8.52 -6.76
CA LEU A 212 12.12 7.96 -6.08
C LEU A 212 10.88 8.82 -6.31
N LYS A 213 9.80 8.20 -6.79
CA LYS A 213 8.51 8.83 -7.08
C LYS A 213 7.44 8.47 -6.07
N ARG A 214 7.45 7.22 -5.58
CA ARG A 214 6.51 6.73 -4.58
C ARG A 214 7.26 6.17 -3.37
N LEU A 215 6.86 6.60 -2.19
CA LEU A 215 7.39 6.12 -0.92
C LEU A 215 6.24 5.73 0.00
N VAL A 216 6.29 4.50 0.52
CA VAL A 216 5.38 4.02 1.55
C VAL A 216 6.15 3.57 2.77
N LEU A 217 5.82 4.13 3.92
CA LEU A 217 6.34 3.74 5.22
C LEU A 217 5.18 3.30 6.12
N ASP A 218 5.09 2.01 6.41
CA ASP A 218 4.03 1.44 7.24
C ASP A 218 4.60 0.79 8.50
N PHE A 219 4.48 1.50 9.61
CA PHE A 219 4.93 1.07 10.94
C PHE A 219 3.84 0.34 11.73
N HIS A 220 2.64 0.12 11.18
CA HIS A 220 1.51 -0.47 11.93
C HIS A 220 1.86 -1.80 12.59
N VAL A 221 2.59 -2.68 11.91
CA VAL A 221 3.00 -3.99 12.45
C VAL A 221 3.93 -3.83 13.65
N LEU A 222 4.92 -2.91 13.56
CA LEU A 222 5.80 -2.59 14.69
C LEU A 222 5.01 -2.06 15.86
N LEU A 223 4.17 -1.07 15.61
CA LEU A 223 3.41 -0.40 16.66
C LEU A 223 2.51 -1.40 17.38
N THR A 224 1.80 -2.26 16.64
CA THR A 224 0.85 -3.24 17.22
C THR A 224 1.54 -4.35 18.00
N LYS A 225 2.67 -4.86 17.53
CA LYS A 225 3.37 -5.98 18.19
C LYS A 225 4.39 -5.55 19.25
N PHE A 226 5.02 -4.38 19.08
CA PHE A 226 6.14 -3.90 19.90
C PHE A 226 5.93 -2.45 20.36
N PRO A 227 4.86 -2.14 21.11
CA PRO A 227 4.49 -0.78 21.49
C PRO A 227 5.51 -0.03 22.37
N ASN A 228 6.43 -0.75 23.02
CA ASN A 228 7.41 -0.17 23.94
C ASN A 228 8.79 0.05 23.32
N ASP A 229 9.02 -0.39 22.07
CA ASP A 229 10.32 -0.33 21.37
C ASP A 229 10.31 0.75 20.25
N ILE A 230 9.69 1.90 20.51
CA ILE A 230 9.54 3.00 19.54
C ILE A 230 10.65 4.03 19.75
N ASP A 231 11.86 3.75 19.25
CA ASP A 231 12.93 4.75 19.13
C ASP A 231 13.52 4.67 17.71
N TYR A 232 12.89 5.37 16.76
CA TYR A 232 13.42 5.50 15.41
C TYR A 232 13.32 6.93 14.89
N VAL A 233 14.24 7.28 13.98
CA VAL A 233 14.34 8.59 13.34
C VAL A 233 14.19 8.41 11.84
N VAL A 234 13.23 9.09 11.23
CA VAL A 234 13.00 9.02 9.78
C VAL A 234 13.60 10.24 9.10
N LYS A 235 14.57 10.02 8.20
CA LYS A 235 15.19 11.05 7.37
C LYS A 235 14.90 10.73 5.91
N ILE A 236 14.20 11.61 5.21
CA ILE A 236 13.87 11.41 3.80
C ILE A 236 14.43 12.58 2.99
N ASN A 237 15.22 12.23 2.00
CA ASN A 237 15.70 13.10 0.94
C ASN A 237 15.43 12.46 -0.42
N ALA A 238 14.24 12.77 -0.94
CA ALA A 238 13.73 12.30 -2.22
C ALA A 238 13.12 13.51 -2.97
N PRO A 239 13.93 14.27 -3.72
CA PRO A 239 13.48 15.51 -4.38
C PRO A 239 12.45 15.27 -5.50
N SER A 240 12.39 14.07 -6.07
CA SER A 240 11.47 13.68 -7.15
C SER A 240 10.22 12.96 -6.65
N LEU A 241 9.96 12.98 -5.34
CA LEU A 241 8.83 12.27 -4.75
C LEU A 241 7.51 12.94 -5.15
N GLU A 242 6.59 12.14 -5.69
CA GLU A 242 5.27 12.54 -6.19
C GLU A 242 4.15 12.06 -5.24
N CYS A 243 4.32 10.88 -4.63
CA CYS A 243 3.38 10.25 -3.72
C CYS A 243 4.07 9.75 -2.44
N PHE A 244 3.49 10.09 -1.28
CA PHE A 244 3.99 9.67 0.02
C PHE A 244 2.89 9.08 0.89
N GLU A 245 3.04 7.82 1.27
CA GLU A 245 2.13 7.11 2.19
C GLU A 245 2.87 6.81 3.49
N CYS A 246 2.26 7.16 4.63
CA CYS A 246 2.87 6.98 5.93
C CYS A 246 1.83 6.54 6.97
N ASN A 247 2.00 5.32 7.49
CA ASN A 247 1.25 4.81 8.63
C ASN A 247 2.19 4.73 9.83
N ASP A 248 2.03 5.64 10.78
CA ASP A 248 2.98 5.84 11.88
C ASP A 248 2.27 6.26 13.18
N SER A 249 2.95 6.14 14.33
CA SER A 249 2.53 6.77 15.58
C SER A 249 3.13 8.16 15.79
N VAL A 250 3.67 8.73 14.71
CA VAL A 250 4.42 10.00 14.72
C VAL A 250 5.67 9.83 15.58
N GLY A 251 6.58 8.98 15.10
CA GLY A 251 7.85 8.69 15.77
C GLY A 251 8.69 9.94 16.04
N ASP A 252 9.62 9.77 16.98
CA ASP A 252 10.60 10.77 17.37
C ASP A 252 11.46 11.19 16.16
N PHE A 253 11.23 12.40 15.64
CA PHE A 253 12.07 13.11 14.66
C PHE A 253 11.94 12.66 13.19
N TYR A 254 11.01 13.31 12.47
CA TYR A 254 11.07 13.47 11.02
C TYR A 254 12.09 14.57 10.64
N THR A 255 13.08 14.23 9.80
CA THR A 255 13.88 15.23 9.08
C THR A 255 13.64 15.06 7.59
N LEU A 256 12.73 15.86 7.07
CA LEU A 256 12.29 15.78 5.68
C LEU A 256 12.88 16.99 4.95
N SER A 257 13.67 16.76 3.91
CA SER A 257 14.08 17.85 3.01
C SER A 257 12.90 18.27 2.14
N SER A 258 12.86 19.53 1.68
CA SER A 258 11.78 20.06 0.83
C SER A 258 11.44 19.13 -0.36
N MET A 259 10.24 18.53 -0.32
CA MET A 259 9.68 17.68 -1.37
C MET A 259 8.78 18.52 -2.27
N LYS A 260 9.39 19.26 -3.20
CA LYS A 260 8.67 20.27 -4.01
C LYS A 260 7.70 19.68 -5.04
N LEU A 261 7.92 18.43 -5.44
CA LEU A 261 7.12 17.73 -6.46
C LEU A 261 6.03 16.85 -5.86
N LEU A 262 5.90 16.81 -4.53
CA LEU A 262 4.93 15.96 -3.85
C LEU A 262 3.51 16.45 -4.17
N GLU A 263 2.75 15.64 -4.90
CA GLU A 263 1.38 15.97 -5.30
C GLU A 263 0.36 15.38 -4.33
N GLU A 264 0.62 14.18 -3.81
CA GLU A 264 -0.29 13.41 -2.98
C GLU A 264 0.41 12.89 -1.73
N ALA A 265 -0.26 13.03 -0.58
CA ALA A 265 0.15 12.39 0.67
C ALA A 265 -1.02 11.65 1.32
N ASP A 266 -0.77 10.43 1.77
CA ASP A 266 -1.69 9.64 2.59
C ASP A 266 -1.03 9.35 3.94
N ILE A 267 -1.57 9.95 5.00
CA ILE A 267 -1.00 9.95 6.33
C ILE A 267 -1.99 9.33 7.31
N LEU A 268 -1.62 8.18 7.85
CA LEU A 268 -2.33 7.51 8.93
C LEU A 268 -1.53 7.66 10.23
N ILE A 269 -2.14 8.30 11.22
CA ILE A 269 -1.57 8.53 12.55
C ILE A 269 -2.28 7.62 13.56
N SER A 270 -1.53 6.76 14.26
CA SER A 270 -2.06 5.87 15.30
C SER A 270 -1.42 6.14 16.67
N ARG A 271 -2.14 5.92 17.78
CA ARG A 271 -1.56 5.96 19.16
C ARG A 271 -0.71 7.20 19.46
N TYR A 272 -1.31 8.36 19.31
CA TYR A 272 -0.65 9.64 19.57
C TYR A 272 -0.27 9.80 21.05
N GLN A 273 1.03 9.75 21.37
CA GLN A 273 1.56 10.19 22.67
C GLN A 273 1.95 11.67 22.61
N GLU A 274 1.96 12.35 23.76
CA GLU A 274 1.80 13.80 23.99
C GLU A 274 2.69 14.81 23.21
N ASP A 275 3.60 14.42 22.30
CA ASP A 275 4.51 15.37 21.63
C ASP A 275 3.96 15.92 20.28
N GLU A 276 3.19 17.01 20.39
CA GLU A 276 2.61 17.76 19.28
C GLU A 276 3.58 18.26 18.20
N ARG A 277 4.86 18.35 18.55
CA ARG A 277 5.88 18.91 17.65
C ARG A 277 6.19 17.98 16.49
N ASN A 278 5.98 16.67 16.62
CA ASN A 278 6.34 15.72 15.58
C ASN A 278 5.30 15.66 14.45
N ALA A 279 4.01 15.68 14.77
CA ALA A 279 2.95 15.72 13.76
C ALA A 279 3.01 17.04 12.98
N THR A 280 3.30 18.15 13.67
CA THR A 280 3.51 19.45 13.03
C THR A 280 4.67 19.42 12.02
N ARG A 281 5.80 18.76 12.34
CA ARG A 281 6.94 18.61 11.41
C ARG A 281 6.60 17.77 10.19
N LEU A 282 5.85 16.68 10.37
CA LEU A 282 5.37 15.85 9.26
C LEU A 282 4.49 16.69 8.32
N LEU A 283 3.51 17.43 8.86
CA LEU A 283 2.66 18.32 8.10
C LEU A 283 3.44 19.45 7.39
N GLN A 284 4.44 20.03 8.06
CA GLN A 284 5.32 21.06 7.46
C GLN A 284 6.08 20.53 6.24
N ALA A 285 6.47 19.27 6.25
CA ALA A 285 7.23 18.68 5.15
C ALA A 285 6.38 18.40 3.92
N ILE A 286 5.11 18.02 4.13
CA ILE A 286 4.17 17.70 3.07
C ILE A 286 3.30 18.89 2.66
N CYS A 287 3.57 20.10 3.16
CA CYS A 287 2.69 21.26 3.00
C CYS A 287 2.40 21.68 1.54
N ASN A 288 3.21 21.24 0.57
CA ASN A 288 3.07 21.59 -0.84
C ASN A 288 2.13 20.66 -1.64
N VAL A 289 1.54 19.65 -1.01
CA VAL A 289 0.63 18.69 -1.68
C VAL A 289 -0.62 19.35 -2.23
N ARG A 290 -1.20 18.72 -3.26
CA ARG A 290 -2.51 19.05 -3.82
C ARG A 290 -3.65 18.22 -3.22
N SER A 291 -3.33 16.97 -2.89
CA SER A 291 -4.24 16.00 -2.28
C SER A 291 -3.65 15.49 -0.98
N LEU A 292 -4.44 15.53 0.10
CA LEU A 292 -4.07 15.00 1.40
C LEU A 292 -5.16 14.05 1.90
N PHE A 293 -4.79 12.81 2.16
CA PHE A 293 -5.58 11.86 2.94
C PHE A 293 -4.98 11.83 4.33
N LEU A 294 -5.79 12.11 5.35
CA LEU A 294 -5.35 12.17 6.73
C LEU A 294 -6.29 11.33 7.59
N THR A 295 -5.80 10.18 8.05
CA THR A 295 -6.51 9.28 8.94
C THR A 295 -5.91 9.33 10.33
N ILE A 296 -6.76 9.50 11.35
CA ILE A 296 -6.36 9.54 12.75
C ILE A 296 -7.07 8.41 13.49
N ILE A 297 -6.29 7.55 14.15
CA ILE A 297 -6.75 6.38 14.89
C ILE A 297 -6.29 6.49 16.35
N GLU A 298 -7.19 6.30 17.30
CA GLU A 298 -6.88 6.21 18.74
C GLU A 298 -6.05 7.40 19.29
N ALA A 299 -6.30 8.62 18.81
CA ALA A 299 -5.66 9.84 19.33
C ALA A 299 -6.67 10.68 20.13
N GLU A 300 -6.34 11.05 21.37
CA GLU A 300 -7.20 11.94 22.18
C GLU A 300 -7.28 13.36 21.59
N THR A 301 -6.17 13.86 21.04
CA THR A 301 -6.06 15.18 20.38
C THR A 301 -4.79 15.20 19.54
N VAL A 302 -4.87 15.35 18.22
CA VAL A 302 -3.65 15.41 17.37
C VAL A 302 -2.98 16.78 17.46
N PHE A 303 -3.74 17.86 17.63
CA PHE A 303 -3.19 19.21 17.80
C PHE A 303 -3.92 19.91 18.96
N ARG A 304 -3.33 19.97 20.16
CA ARG A 304 -3.88 20.78 21.27
C ARG A 304 -3.46 22.26 21.14
N SER A 305 -2.50 22.57 20.27
CA SER A 305 -2.00 23.92 19.99
C SER A 305 -2.20 24.32 18.52
N ARG A 306 -2.17 25.65 18.26
CA ARG A 306 -2.25 26.18 16.91
C ARG A 306 -1.08 25.65 16.07
N LEU A 307 -1.41 25.13 14.90
CA LEU A 307 -0.47 24.69 13.87
C LEU A 307 0.36 25.82 13.25
N ASP A 308 0.41 27.03 13.82
CA ASP A 308 1.21 28.13 13.31
C ASP A 308 2.70 27.73 13.31
N PRO A 309 3.40 27.65 12.15
CA PRO A 309 3.12 28.33 10.88
C PRO A 309 2.83 27.41 9.67
N VAL A 310 2.17 26.26 9.85
CA VAL A 310 1.86 25.34 8.74
C VAL A 310 0.75 25.92 7.87
N ILE A 311 1.05 26.16 6.60
CA ILE A 311 0.07 26.55 5.57
C ILE A 311 0.26 25.61 4.39
N PHE A 312 -0.86 25.14 3.82
CA PHE A 312 -0.89 24.33 2.63
C PHE A 312 -1.31 25.19 1.42
N PRO A 313 -0.36 25.86 0.74
CA PRO A 313 -0.67 26.82 -0.31
C PRO A 313 -1.24 26.17 -1.58
N SER A 314 -1.06 24.86 -1.77
CA SER A 314 -1.44 24.17 -3.01
C SER A 314 -2.55 23.14 -2.81
N LEU A 315 -3.02 22.93 -1.58
CA LEU A 315 -3.99 21.87 -1.27
C LEU A 315 -5.37 22.22 -1.80
N VAL A 316 -5.91 21.35 -2.63
CA VAL A 316 -7.22 21.48 -3.28
C VAL A 316 -8.20 20.41 -2.77
N PHE A 317 -7.69 19.26 -2.36
CA PHE A 317 -8.47 18.13 -1.89
C PHE A 317 -7.98 17.64 -0.53
N LEU A 318 -8.89 17.54 0.43
CA LEU A 318 -8.65 16.94 1.74
C LEU A 318 -9.65 15.82 1.97
N ASP A 319 -9.15 14.60 2.20
CA ASP A 319 -9.91 13.52 2.81
C ASP A 319 -9.45 13.36 4.25
N PHE A 320 -10.37 13.55 5.18
CA PHE A 320 -10.09 13.51 6.60
C PHE A 320 -10.92 12.42 7.28
N CYS A 321 -10.25 11.45 7.90
CA CYS A 321 -10.87 10.38 8.65
C CYS A 321 -10.47 10.43 10.13
N ASN A 322 -11.44 10.44 11.04
CA ASN A 322 -11.22 10.28 12.48
C ASN A 322 -11.96 9.04 13.00
N GLU A 323 -11.19 8.02 13.38
CA GLU A 323 -11.72 6.80 14.01
C GLU A 323 -11.74 6.87 15.54
N GLY A 324 -11.19 7.93 16.14
CA GLY A 324 -11.16 8.14 17.58
C GLY A 324 -12.50 8.53 18.20
N ASP A 325 -12.65 8.25 19.50
CA ASP A 325 -13.83 8.57 20.31
C ASP A 325 -13.88 10.03 20.78
N ASP A 326 -12.76 10.78 20.70
CA ASP A 326 -12.67 12.17 21.15
C ASP A 326 -12.70 13.15 19.98
N TRP A 327 -13.71 14.00 20.03
CA TRP A 327 -14.18 14.85 18.95
C TRP A 327 -14.29 16.28 19.43
N GLN A 328 -13.25 16.78 20.07
CA GLN A 328 -13.11 18.21 20.35
C GLN A 328 -12.85 18.99 19.04
N GLY A 329 -13.75 18.90 18.06
CA GLY A 329 -13.64 19.27 16.65
C GLY A 329 -13.40 20.76 16.34
N THR A 330 -12.94 21.53 17.31
CA THR A 330 -12.32 22.84 17.08
C THR A 330 -11.07 22.71 16.21
N TRP A 331 -10.30 21.62 16.32
CA TRP A 331 -9.05 21.48 15.59
C TRP A 331 -9.25 21.35 14.07
N LEU A 332 -10.34 20.72 13.59
CA LEU A 332 -10.62 20.63 12.16
C LEU A 332 -10.83 22.03 11.57
N VAL A 333 -11.65 22.84 12.23
CA VAL A 333 -11.90 24.23 11.80
C VAL A 333 -10.63 25.06 11.88
N GLU A 334 -9.80 24.87 12.90
CA GLU A 334 -8.47 25.49 12.99
C GLU A 334 -7.55 25.04 11.85
N PHE A 335 -7.56 23.76 11.49
CA PHE A 335 -6.77 23.22 10.40
C PHE A 335 -7.23 23.78 9.04
N LEU A 336 -8.53 23.97 8.84
CA LEU A 336 -9.05 24.60 7.62
C LEU A 336 -8.51 26.02 7.41
N HIS A 337 -8.13 26.76 8.46
CA HIS A 337 -7.46 28.07 8.29
C HIS A 337 -6.10 27.95 7.60
N CYS A 338 -5.46 26.78 7.66
CA CYS A 338 -4.20 26.50 6.99
C CYS A 338 -4.37 26.16 5.49
N LEU A 339 -5.60 26.03 4.97
CA LEU A 339 -5.90 25.44 3.66
C LEU A 339 -6.58 26.43 2.70
N PRO A 340 -5.93 27.56 2.33
CA PRO A 340 -6.59 28.69 1.69
C PRO A 340 -7.28 28.39 0.36
N HIS A 341 -6.88 27.35 -0.37
CA HIS A 341 -7.38 27.01 -1.71
C HIS A 341 -8.14 25.66 -1.78
N LEU A 342 -8.61 25.17 -0.64
CA LEU A 342 -9.35 23.92 -0.55
C LEU A 342 -10.67 23.99 -1.31
N LYS A 343 -10.91 23.04 -2.24
CA LYS A 343 -12.13 22.96 -3.06
C LYS A 343 -13.04 21.80 -2.72
N LYS A 344 -12.47 20.64 -2.35
CA LYS A 344 -13.24 19.47 -1.93
C LYS A 344 -12.75 18.96 -0.57
N LEU A 345 -13.70 18.74 0.32
CA LEU A 345 -13.49 18.22 1.67
C LEU A 345 -14.30 16.94 1.86
N VAL A 346 -13.64 15.82 2.12
CA VAL A 346 -14.27 14.56 2.53
C VAL A 346 -14.04 14.37 4.03
N LEU A 347 -15.10 14.03 4.76
CA LEU A 347 -15.07 13.84 6.20
C LEU A 347 -15.63 12.47 6.56
N THR A 348 -14.80 11.63 7.18
CA THR A 348 -15.17 10.30 7.66
C THR A 348 -15.01 10.23 9.17
N PHE A 349 -16.02 9.69 9.82
CA PHE A 349 -16.26 9.98 11.21
C PHE A 349 -16.80 8.76 11.97
N ALA A 350 -16.18 8.42 13.10
CA ALA A 350 -16.76 7.52 14.11
C ALA A 350 -17.73 8.29 15.03
N THR A 351 -18.77 7.65 15.56
CA THR A 351 -19.76 8.30 16.44
C THR A 351 -19.09 8.96 17.66
N PRO A 352 -19.25 10.28 17.86
CA PRO A 352 -18.61 10.97 18.97
C PRO A 352 -19.25 10.58 20.31
N LYS A 353 -18.46 10.07 21.27
CA LYS A 353 -18.98 9.76 22.63
C LYS A 353 -18.94 10.97 23.56
N ARG A 354 -18.10 11.97 23.28
CA ARG A 354 -17.81 13.13 24.16
C ARG A 354 -18.24 14.50 23.61
N GLY A 355 -18.83 14.52 22.41
CA GLY A 355 -19.36 15.72 21.77
C GLY A 355 -18.33 16.73 21.23
N LEU A 356 -18.81 17.75 20.51
CA LEU A 356 -17.97 18.84 19.97
C LEU A 356 -17.66 19.92 21.02
N LYS A 357 -16.42 20.41 21.04
CA LYS A 357 -16.13 21.73 21.65
C LYS A 357 -16.87 22.83 20.87
N SER A 358 -17.18 23.94 21.54
CA SER A 358 -17.82 25.11 20.89
C SER A 358 -17.07 25.53 19.63
N LEU A 359 -17.76 25.54 18.49
CA LEU A 359 -17.16 25.90 17.20
C LEU A 359 -16.55 27.32 17.24
N PRO A 360 -15.41 27.54 16.57
CA PRO A 360 -14.75 28.85 16.58
C PRO A 360 -15.62 29.93 15.93
N LYS A 361 -15.51 31.17 16.43
CA LYS A 361 -16.16 32.33 15.80
C LYS A 361 -15.51 32.76 14.49
N THR A 362 -14.26 32.38 14.27
CA THR A 362 -13.47 32.76 13.09
C THR A 362 -13.63 31.73 11.99
N VAL A 363 -14.20 32.17 10.88
CA VAL A 363 -14.49 31.33 9.72
C VAL A 363 -13.26 31.24 8.81
N PRO A 364 -12.84 30.02 8.39
CA PRO A 364 -11.74 29.84 7.44
C PRO A 364 -12.02 30.51 6.08
N SER A 365 -11.00 31.08 5.45
CA SER A 365 -11.13 31.72 4.13
C SER A 365 -11.57 30.74 3.05
N CYS A 366 -11.07 29.50 3.09
CA CYS A 366 -11.42 28.46 2.14
C CYS A 366 -12.92 28.15 2.16
N LEU A 367 -13.52 28.14 3.35
CA LEU A 367 -14.95 27.90 3.53
C LEU A 367 -15.75 29.03 2.87
N LEU A 368 -15.34 30.28 3.06
CA LEU A 368 -16.06 31.44 2.51
C LEU A 368 -15.97 31.54 0.98
N PHE A 369 -14.83 31.19 0.37
CA PHE A 369 -14.54 31.63 -1.00
C PHE A 369 -14.17 30.51 -2.00
N GLU A 370 -13.74 29.34 -1.55
CA GLU A 370 -13.11 28.33 -2.44
C GLU A 370 -13.78 26.95 -2.35
N LEU A 371 -14.42 26.60 -1.22
CA LEU A 371 -14.94 25.25 -0.98
C LEU A 371 -16.21 24.97 -1.81
N GLU A 372 -16.08 24.13 -2.83
CA GLU A 372 -17.14 23.80 -3.79
C GLU A 372 -17.90 22.53 -3.41
N GLU A 373 -17.27 21.57 -2.75
CA GLU A 373 -17.85 20.27 -2.42
C GLU A 373 -17.47 19.81 -1.01
N ILE A 374 -18.45 19.35 -0.25
CA ILE A 374 -18.26 18.66 1.02
C ILE A 374 -18.93 17.30 0.93
N GLU A 375 -18.22 16.26 1.32
CA GLU A 375 -18.74 14.90 1.39
C GLU A 375 -18.57 14.37 2.81
N ILE A 376 -19.65 13.90 3.42
CA ILE A 376 -19.65 13.35 4.77
C ILE A 376 -19.98 11.87 4.69
N LEU A 377 -19.03 11.04 5.11
CA LEU A 377 -19.12 9.60 5.16
C LEU A 377 -19.54 9.14 6.56
N ARG A 378 -20.32 8.05 6.59
CA ARG A 378 -20.83 7.42 7.83
C ARG A 378 -21.64 8.38 8.71
N PHE A 379 -22.47 9.23 8.10
CA PHE A 379 -23.32 10.16 8.83
C PHE A 379 -24.32 9.43 9.74
N GLU A 380 -24.40 9.86 10.99
CA GLU A 380 -25.34 9.38 12.01
C GLU A 380 -26.19 10.53 12.59
N GLU A 381 -27.32 10.21 13.20
CA GLU A 381 -28.19 11.22 13.83
C GLU A 381 -27.63 11.63 15.20
N ASP A 382 -26.66 12.54 15.15
CA ASP A 382 -25.97 13.08 16.33
C ASP A 382 -26.00 14.62 16.29
N GLU A 383 -26.33 15.25 17.43
CA GLU A 383 -26.48 16.71 17.51
C GLU A 383 -25.21 17.45 17.06
N HIS A 384 -24.03 16.90 17.35
CA HIS A 384 -22.76 17.50 17.00
C HIS A 384 -22.49 17.40 15.50
N MET A 385 -22.84 16.29 14.86
CA MET A 385 -22.78 16.20 13.40
C MET A 385 -23.69 17.24 12.73
N PHE A 386 -24.90 17.46 13.27
CA PHE A 386 -25.79 18.52 12.78
C PHE A 386 -25.24 19.93 13.01
N GLU A 387 -24.61 20.19 14.17
CA GLU A 387 -23.95 21.47 14.44
C GLU A 387 -22.81 21.75 13.45
N LEU A 388 -21.98 20.75 13.17
CA LEU A 388 -20.87 20.86 12.22
C LEU A 388 -21.38 21.10 10.79
N VAL A 389 -22.38 20.33 10.35
CA VAL A 389 -23.00 20.51 9.03
C VAL A 389 -23.69 21.87 8.93
N GLY A 390 -24.40 22.30 9.97
CA GLY A 390 -25.02 23.61 10.04
C GLY A 390 -23.99 24.74 9.96
N PHE A 391 -22.83 24.57 10.61
CA PHE A 391 -21.71 25.51 10.50
C PHE A 391 -21.16 25.58 9.08
N PHE A 392 -20.93 24.44 8.42
CA PHE A 392 -20.47 24.45 7.04
C PHE A 392 -21.50 25.07 6.09
N LEU A 393 -22.77 24.65 6.16
CA LEU A 393 -23.82 25.19 5.29
C LEU A 393 -24.01 26.70 5.47
N SER A 394 -23.94 27.21 6.70
CA SER A 394 -24.13 28.64 6.97
C SER A 394 -22.98 29.52 6.52
N HIS A 395 -21.75 28.99 6.45
CA HIS A 395 -20.55 29.78 6.13
C HIS A 395 -19.94 29.45 4.76
N ALA A 396 -20.28 28.33 4.14
CA ALA A 396 -19.78 27.95 2.82
C ALA A 396 -20.56 28.65 1.71
N LEU A 397 -20.11 29.84 1.30
CA LEU A 397 -20.88 30.73 0.42
C LEU A 397 -20.85 30.30 -1.05
N VAL A 398 -19.84 29.56 -1.47
CA VAL A 398 -19.66 29.08 -2.86
C VAL A 398 -19.92 27.57 -3.02
N LEU A 399 -20.40 26.91 -1.96
CA LEU A 399 -20.67 25.48 -1.93
C LEU A 399 -21.69 25.09 -3.02
N LYS A 400 -21.37 24.06 -3.80
CA LYS A 400 -22.23 23.50 -4.85
C LYS A 400 -22.90 22.22 -4.38
N ASN A 401 -22.14 21.33 -3.74
CA ASN A 401 -22.63 20.02 -3.32
C ASN A 401 -22.28 19.75 -1.86
N LEU A 402 -23.28 19.35 -1.09
CA LEU A 402 -23.09 18.65 0.18
C LEU A 402 -23.56 17.20 0.01
N VAL A 403 -22.64 16.26 -0.05
CA VAL A 403 -22.92 14.83 -0.21
C VAL A 403 -22.95 14.17 1.17
N ILE A 404 -24.01 13.42 1.47
CA ILE A 404 -24.18 12.72 2.74
C ILE A 404 -24.36 11.23 2.47
N ASN A 405 -23.41 10.44 2.96
CA ASN A 405 -23.41 8.99 2.96
C ASN A 405 -23.73 8.47 4.36
N PHE A 406 -24.85 7.78 4.52
CA PHE A 406 -25.29 7.28 5.83
C PHE A 406 -24.46 6.09 6.31
N ALA A 407 -24.25 5.96 7.62
CA ALA A 407 -23.71 4.74 8.21
C ALA A 407 -24.67 3.56 7.93
N GLY A 408 -24.14 2.46 7.38
CA GLY A 408 -24.92 1.28 7.05
C GLY A 408 -25.40 0.54 8.30
N LYS A 409 -26.57 0.87 8.82
CA LYS A 409 -27.27 0.01 9.79
C LYS A 409 -28.08 -1.03 9.02
N VAL A 410 -27.70 -2.30 9.13
CA VAL A 410 -28.46 -3.43 8.57
C VAL A 410 -29.72 -3.60 9.43
N GLY A 411 -30.89 -3.22 8.90
CA GLY A 411 -32.20 -3.56 9.49
C GLY A 411 -33.04 -2.38 10.01
N GLU A 412 -32.48 -1.18 10.13
CA GLU A 412 -33.17 0.06 10.53
C GLU A 412 -32.71 1.18 9.57
N GLU A 413 -33.49 2.09 9.01
CA GLU A 413 -34.91 2.44 9.01
C GLU A 413 -35.04 3.46 7.86
N TYR A 414 -35.85 3.20 6.83
CA TYR A 414 -36.13 4.22 5.80
C TYR A 414 -36.68 5.52 6.43
N GLN A 415 -37.43 5.38 7.51
CA GLN A 415 -38.00 6.49 8.29
C GLN A 415 -36.93 7.34 8.99
N TRP A 416 -35.91 6.71 9.59
CA TRP A 416 -34.77 7.42 10.16
C TRP A 416 -34.04 8.26 9.11
N ARG A 417 -33.75 7.68 7.93
CA ARG A 417 -33.09 8.41 6.82
C ARG A 417 -33.93 9.60 6.36
N LEU A 418 -35.26 9.46 6.34
CA LEU A 418 -36.19 10.55 6.01
C LEU A 418 -36.19 11.65 7.07
N SER A 419 -36.24 11.30 8.36
CA SER A 419 -36.18 12.26 9.47
C SER A 419 -34.89 13.08 9.45
N VAL A 420 -33.74 12.42 9.27
CA VAL A 420 -32.44 13.08 9.16
C VAL A 420 -32.40 14.01 7.94
N LYS A 421 -32.90 13.54 6.79
CA LYS A 421 -33.02 14.37 5.58
C LYS A 421 -33.86 15.62 5.83
N GLU A 422 -35.03 15.50 6.46
CA GLU A 422 -35.86 16.67 6.78
C GLU A 422 -35.16 17.66 7.70
N LYS A 423 -34.43 17.18 8.72
CA LYS A 423 -33.66 18.05 9.62
C LYS A 423 -32.56 18.80 8.87
N LEU A 424 -31.79 18.11 8.02
CA LEU A 424 -30.72 18.72 7.23
C LEU A 424 -31.24 19.76 6.24
N MET A 425 -32.37 19.50 5.59
CA MET A 425 -33.00 20.43 4.66
C MET A 425 -33.56 21.70 5.34
N ARG A 426 -33.70 21.71 6.69
CA ARG A 426 -34.12 22.88 7.47
C ARG A 426 -32.96 23.77 7.90
N LEU A 427 -31.71 23.32 7.74
CA LEU A 427 -30.53 24.11 8.09
C LEU A 427 -30.40 25.34 7.19
N SER A 428 -29.85 26.42 7.74
CA SER A 428 -29.60 27.65 6.97
C SER A 428 -28.45 27.44 5.99
N MET A 429 -28.67 27.81 4.74
CA MET A 429 -27.65 27.76 3.69
C MET A 429 -27.14 29.17 3.39
N GLY A 430 -25.82 29.34 3.44
CA GLY A 430 -25.12 30.55 3.01
C GLY A 430 -24.98 30.61 1.48
N SER A 431 -24.71 29.46 0.84
CA SER A 431 -24.74 29.32 -0.61
C SER A 431 -26.16 29.16 -1.15
N LYS A 432 -26.46 29.89 -2.23
CA LYS A 432 -27.75 29.80 -2.94
C LYS A 432 -27.79 28.66 -3.97
N THR A 433 -26.63 28.10 -4.32
CA THR A 433 -26.47 27.07 -5.35
C THR A 433 -26.19 25.70 -4.76
N CYS A 434 -26.13 25.58 -3.43
CA CYS A 434 -25.82 24.32 -2.77
C CYS A 434 -26.97 23.32 -2.90
N GLU A 435 -26.67 22.13 -3.41
CA GLU A 435 -27.56 20.97 -3.39
C GLU A 435 -27.09 19.97 -2.34
N ILE A 436 -28.02 19.50 -1.50
CA ILE A 436 -27.76 18.42 -0.55
C ILE A 436 -28.11 17.09 -1.22
N VAL A 437 -27.08 16.29 -1.50
CA VAL A 437 -27.18 14.99 -2.17
C VAL A 437 -27.09 13.89 -1.12
N PHE A 438 -28.01 12.93 -1.17
CA PHE A 438 -28.05 11.80 -0.26
C PHE A 438 -27.73 10.52 -1.01
N CYS A 439 -26.68 9.83 -0.59
CA CYS A 439 -26.23 8.56 -1.16
C CYS A 439 -26.66 7.39 -0.25
N TYR A 440 -27.02 6.26 -0.86
CA TYR A 440 -27.80 5.19 -0.22
C TYR A 440 -27.06 3.89 0.03
#